data_AF-A0AAW1LIB7-F1
#
_entry.id   AF-A0AAW1LIB7-F1
#
_cell.length_a   1.000
_cell.length_b   1.000
_cell.length_c   1.000
_cell.angle_alpha   90.00
_cell.angle_beta   90.00
_cell.angle_gamma   90.00
#
_symmetry.space_group_name_H-M   'P 1'
#
loop_
_entity.id
_entity.type
_entity.pdbx_description
1 polymer ?
#
loop_
_entity_poly.entity_id
_entity_poly.type
_entity_poly.pdbx_seq_one_letter_code
_entity_poly.pdbx_strand_id
1 'polypeptide(L)'
;MVVDAVNACRAAERAKEQAQLIRKEPMVVDAVKKEKHYKPQNSENYKCKKCGMKHEARKCPAYNQICRNCKKKGHFVVGCKEKEKKRSMVRNSSNR
;
A
#
# COMPACT_ATOMS: atom_id res chain seq x y z
N MET A 1 -27.37 9.20 -38.22
CA MET A 1 -28.26 8.37 -37.38
C MET A 1 -28.74 7.08 -38.07
N VAL A 2 -28.20 6.68 -39.22
CA VAL A 2 -28.51 5.38 -39.88
C VAL A 2 -27.45 4.31 -39.56
N VAL A 3 -26.29 4.73 -39.06
CA VAL A 3 -25.13 3.87 -38.81
C VAL A 3 -25.31 3.02 -37.55
N ASP A 4 -26.08 3.50 -36.58
CA ASP A 4 -26.29 2.84 -35.27
C ASP A 4 -27.09 1.55 -35.40
N ALA A 5 -28.14 1.53 -36.23
CA ALA A 5 -28.95 0.35 -36.48
C ALA A 5 -28.15 -0.72 -37.23
N VAL A 6 -27.39 -0.34 -38.26
CA VAL A 6 -26.53 -1.25 -39.02
C VAL A 6 -25.42 -1.84 -38.15
N ASN A 7 -24.81 -1.03 -37.29
CA ASN A 7 -23.80 -1.49 -36.34
C ASN A 7 -24.37 -2.44 -35.30
N ALA A 8 -25.57 -2.15 -34.79
CA ALA A 8 -26.26 -3.03 -33.85
C ALA A 8 -26.59 -4.38 -34.47
N CYS A 9 -27.08 -4.41 -35.72
CA CYS A 9 -27.34 -5.65 -36.45
C CYS A 9 -26.04 -6.46 -36.64
N ARG A 10 -24.97 -5.81 -37.14
CA ARG A 10 -23.67 -6.47 -37.33
C ARG A 10 -23.09 -7.01 -36.02
N ALA A 11 -23.24 -6.27 -34.92
CA ALA A 11 -22.81 -6.72 -33.60
C ALA A 11 -23.62 -7.94 -33.12
N ALA A 12 -24.93 -7.94 -33.35
CA ALA A 12 -25.81 -9.04 -32.98
C ALA A 12 -25.53 -10.31 -33.80
N GLU A 13 -25.26 -10.18 -35.10
CA GLU A 13 -24.88 -11.31 -35.97
C GLU A 13 -23.58 -11.95 -35.51
N ARG A 14 -22.56 -11.13 -35.23
CA ARG A 14 -21.28 -11.61 -34.69
C ARG A 14 -21.45 -12.27 -33.32
N ALA A 15 -22.25 -11.68 -32.43
CA ALA A 15 -22.51 -12.26 -31.11
C ALA A 15 -23.18 -13.65 -31.21
N LYS A 16 -24.12 -13.83 -32.14
CA LYS A 16 -24.77 -15.13 -32.40
C LYS A 16 -23.77 -16.18 -32.87
N GLU A 17 -22.88 -15.82 -33.80
CA GLU A 17 -21.85 -16.72 -34.31
C GLU A 17 -20.88 -17.15 -33.19
N GLN A 18 -20.38 -16.19 -32.41
CA GLN A 18 -19.49 -16.46 -31.28
C GLN A 18 -20.15 -17.33 -30.21
N ALA A 19 -21.43 -17.11 -29.90
CA ALA A 19 -22.18 -17.92 -28.93
C ALA A 19 -22.34 -19.38 -29.38
N GLN A 20 -22.43 -19.65 -30.68
CA GLN A 20 -22.48 -21.02 -31.20
C GLN A 20 -21.14 -21.74 -31.08
N LEU A 21 -20.03 -21.04 -31.31
CA LEU A 21 -18.68 -21.60 -31.16
C LEU A 21 -18.36 -21.94 -29.70
N ILE A 22 -18.70 -21.05 -28.77
CA ILE A 22 -18.55 -21.26 -27.32
C ILE A 22 -19.33 -22.51 -26.84
N ARG A 23 -20.44 -22.84 -27.48
CA ARG A 23 -21.29 -23.98 -27.11
C ARG A 23 -20.81 -25.34 -27.61
N LYS A 24 -19.98 -25.40 -28.66
CA LYS A 24 -19.66 -26.65 -29.36
C LYS A 24 -18.49 -27.43 -28.76
N GLU A 25 -17.56 -26.78 -28.05
CA GLU A 25 -16.37 -27.44 -27.50
C GLU A 25 -16.15 -27.07 -26.02
N PRO A 26 -15.64 -28.00 -25.19
CA PRO A 26 -15.20 -27.66 -23.84
C PRO A 26 -14.05 -26.66 -23.94
N MET A 27 -14.30 -25.40 -23.56
CA MET A 27 -13.27 -24.36 -23.54
C MET A 27 -12.18 -24.73 -22.51
N VAL A 28 -11.02 -25.15 -22.99
CA VAL A 28 -9.81 -25.24 -22.18
C VAL A 28 -9.24 -23.83 -22.08
N VAL A 29 -9.36 -23.21 -20.92
CA VAL A 29 -8.77 -21.90 -20.63
C VAL A 29 -7.50 -22.07 -19.81
N ASP A 30 -6.41 -21.45 -20.24
CA ASP A 30 -5.17 -21.40 -19.48
C ASP A 30 -5.23 -20.36 -18.35
N ALA A 31 -4.57 -20.65 -17.24
CA ALA A 31 -4.49 -19.73 -16.11
C ALA A 31 -3.51 -18.58 -16.40
N VAL A 32 -4.02 -17.37 -16.61
CA VAL A 32 -3.18 -16.17 -16.72
C VAL A 32 -2.87 -15.61 -15.32
N LYS A 33 -1.58 -15.40 -15.03
CA LYS A 33 -1.15 -14.71 -13.80
C LYS A 33 -1.61 -13.25 -13.86
N LYS A 34 -2.39 -12.83 -12.86
CA LYS A 34 -2.67 -11.40 -12.65
C LYS A 34 -1.36 -10.67 -12.38
N GLU A 35 -1.03 -9.69 -13.23
CA GLU A 35 0.08 -8.78 -12.96
C GLU A 35 -0.25 -7.97 -11.70
N LYS A 36 0.69 -7.95 -10.75
CA LYS A 36 0.55 -7.10 -9.56
C LYS A 36 0.81 -5.68 -10.01
N HIS A 37 -0.21 -4.82 -10.00
CA HIS A 37 -0.02 -3.37 -10.14
C HIS A 37 0.89 -2.86 -9.01
N TYR A 38 2.18 -2.73 -9.29
CA TYR A 38 3.14 -2.14 -8.36
C TYR A 38 2.89 -0.63 -8.34
N LYS A 39 2.25 -0.15 -7.27
CA LYS A 39 2.17 1.30 -7.02
C LYS A 39 3.60 1.79 -6.81
N PRO A 40 4.07 2.81 -7.57
CA PRO A 40 5.40 3.36 -7.34
C PRO A 40 5.49 3.83 -5.89
N GLN A 41 6.49 3.33 -5.16
CA GLN A 41 6.74 3.81 -3.81
C GLN A 41 7.19 5.26 -3.94
N ASN A 42 6.36 6.17 -3.44
CA ASN A 42 6.65 7.59 -3.40
C ASN A 42 7.99 7.79 -2.67
N SER A 43 9.05 8.13 -3.41
CA SER A 43 10.42 8.37 -2.92
C SER A 43 10.56 9.75 -2.27
N GLU A 44 9.47 10.29 -1.74
CA GLU A 44 9.46 11.56 -1.03
C GLU A 44 10.13 11.40 0.34
N ASN A 45 11.09 12.27 0.62
CA ASN A 45 11.79 12.33 1.89
C ASN A 45 10.81 12.74 3.02
N TYR A 46 10.32 11.78 3.78
CA TYR A 46 9.36 12.02 4.86
C TYR A 46 10.07 12.28 6.19
N LYS A 47 9.44 13.09 7.06
CA LYS A 47 9.91 13.31 8.42
C LYS A 47 9.68 12.06 9.27
N CYS A 48 10.75 11.37 9.62
CA CYS A 48 10.66 10.12 10.34
C CYS A 48 10.51 10.32 11.85
N LYS A 49 9.46 9.74 12.44
CA LYS A 49 9.19 9.82 13.89
C LYS A 49 10.18 9.01 14.74
N LYS A 50 10.94 8.07 14.15
CA LYS A 50 11.88 7.20 14.87
C LYS A 50 13.25 7.85 15.06
N CYS A 51 13.75 8.55 14.04
CA CYS A 51 15.05 9.21 14.08
C CYS A 51 14.96 10.75 14.16
N GLY A 52 13.82 11.35 13.80
CA GLY A 52 13.62 12.80 13.79
C GLY A 52 14.05 13.51 12.49
N MET A 53 14.75 12.82 11.59
CA MET A 53 15.26 13.36 10.32
C MET A 53 14.33 13.09 9.13
N LYS A 54 14.54 13.81 8.02
CA LYS A 54 13.89 13.52 6.73
C LYS A 54 14.71 12.51 5.93
N HIS A 55 14.11 11.42 5.48
CA HIS A 55 14.77 10.41 4.63
C HIS A 55 13.73 9.58 3.85
N GLU A 56 14.17 8.84 2.84
CA GLU A 56 13.32 7.94 2.06
C GLU A 56 12.80 6.75 2.88
N ALA A 57 11.69 6.15 2.45
CA ALA A 57 11.17 4.92 3.04
C ALA A 57 12.28 3.84 3.15
N ARG A 58 12.29 3.12 4.28
CA ARG A 58 13.24 2.03 4.58
C ARG A 58 14.72 2.41 4.73
N LYS A 59 15.12 3.66 4.50
CA LYS A 59 16.49 4.15 4.73
C LYS A 59 16.69 4.82 6.10
N CYS A 60 15.99 4.35 7.13
CA CYS A 60 16.06 4.98 8.44
C CYS A 60 17.40 4.67 9.15
N PRO A 61 18.22 5.67 9.51
CA PRO A 61 19.49 5.44 10.21
C PRO A 61 19.29 4.84 11.61
N ALA A 62 18.13 5.05 12.23
CA ALA A 62 17.83 4.54 13.55
C ALA A 62 17.40 3.05 13.57
N TYR A 63 17.29 2.38 12.42
CA TYR A 63 16.74 1.03 12.32
C TYR A 63 17.52 -0.01 13.16
N ASN A 64 18.86 0.04 13.11
CA ASN A 64 19.73 -0.86 13.87
C ASN A 64 20.34 -0.21 15.12
N GLN A 65 19.87 0.99 15.47
CA GLN A 65 20.43 1.76 16.57
C GLN A 65 19.68 1.47 17.87
N ILE A 66 20.43 1.37 18.97
CA ILE A 66 19.89 1.12 20.31
C ILE A 66 19.57 2.46 20.96
N CYS A 67 18.32 2.62 21.41
CA CYS A 67 17.91 3.80 22.13
C CYS A 67 18.58 3.86 23.51
N ARG A 68 19.29 4.96 23.79
CA ARG A 68 19.94 5.18 25.09
C ARG A 68 18.98 5.30 26.27
N ASN A 69 17.70 5.65 26.03
CA ASN A 69 16.71 5.87 27.09
C ASN A 69 15.96 4.59 27.51
N CYS A 70 15.55 3.75 26.54
CA CYS A 70 14.79 2.52 26.83
C CYS A 70 15.50 1.23 26.44
N LYS A 71 16.75 1.32 25.96
CA LYS A 71 17.60 0.19 25.54
C LYS A 71 16.99 -0.72 24.44
N LYS A 72 15.92 -0.27 23.77
CA LYS A 72 15.29 -0.97 22.63
C LYS A 72 15.85 -0.48 21.29
N LYS A 73 15.93 -1.38 20.31
CA LYS A 73 16.40 -1.08 18.95
C LYS A 73 15.34 -0.36 18.09
N GLY A 74 15.78 0.29 17.02
CA GLY A 74 14.89 0.81 15.96
C GLY A 74 14.46 2.27 16.09
N HIS A 75 15.01 3.03 17.05
CA HIS A 75 14.76 4.46 17.21
C HIS A 75 15.88 5.16 17.99
N PHE A 76 15.97 6.48 17.85
CA PHE A 76 16.81 7.34 18.69
C PHE A 76 16.02 7.86 19.90
N VAL A 77 16.72 8.52 20.83
CA VAL A 77 16.11 9.16 22.01
C VAL A 77 14.97 10.11 21.61
N VAL A 78 15.11 10.77 20.47
CA VAL A 78 14.12 11.70 19.89
C VAL A 78 12.78 11.01 19.60
N GLY A 79 12.80 9.75 19.15
CA GLY A 79 11.61 8.94 18.89
C GLY A 79 11.17 8.05 20.05
N CYS A 80 11.75 8.23 21.25
CA CYS A 80 11.52 7.34 22.39
C CYS A 80 10.23 7.69 23.14
N LYS A 81 9.23 6.81 23.04
CA LYS A 81 7.94 6.95 23.74
C LYS A 81 8.04 6.74 25.26
N GLU A 82 9.09 6.07 25.73
CA GLU A 82 9.26 5.77 27.16
C GLU A 82 9.62 7.02 27.98
N LYS A 83 10.17 8.05 27.32
CA LYS A 83 10.41 9.37 27.93
C LYS A 83 9.12 10.08 28.34
N GLU A 84 8.04 9.85 27.59
CA GLU A 84 6.74 10.47 27.83
C GLU A 84 6.07 9.90 29.10
N LYS A 85 6.16 8.58 29.31
CA LYS A 85 5.62 7.91 30.50
C LYS A 85 6.24 8.38 31.82
N LYS A 86 7.54 8.68 31.84
CA LYS A 86 8.19 9.22 33.04
C LYS A 86 7.74 10.64 33.36
N ARG A 87 7.45 11.47 32.34
CA ARG A 87 6.94 12.84 32.53
C ARG A 87 5.49 12.87 32.99
N SER A 88 4.65 11.96 32.50
CA SER A 88 3.24 11.88 32.93
C SER A 88 3.10 11.42 34.39
N MET A 89 4.04 10.61 34.90
CA MET A 89 4.01 10.15 36.29
C MET A 89 4.44 11.25 37.28
N VAL A 90 5.29 12.20 36.87
CA VAL A 90 5.72 13.34 37.69
C VAL A 90 4.67 14.45 37.73
N ARG A 91 3.83 14.58 36.69
CA ARG A 91 2.84 15.66 36.58
C ARG A 91 1.59 15.45 37.46
N ASN A 92 1.43 14.28 38.07
CA ASN A 92 0.24 13.95 38.88
C ASN A 92 0.47 14.09 40.40
N SER A 93 1.58 14.71 40.82
CA SER A 93 1.94 14.90 42.23
C SER A 93 1.99 16.38 42.67
N SER A 94 1.29 17.27 41.96
CA SER A 94 1.19 18.69 42.32
C SER A 94 -0.23 19.23 42.28
N ASN A 95 -1.23 18.35 42.39
CA ASN A 95 -2.62 18.76 42.58
C ASN A 95 -3.28 17.95 43.70
N ARG A 96 -2.72 18.05 44.91
CA ARG A 96 -3.42 17.89 46.18
C ARG A 96 -2.66 18.58 47.29
#